data_AF-A0A931L165-F1
#
_entry.id   AF-A0A931L165-F1
#
_cell.length_a   1.000
_cell.length_b   1.000
_cell.length_c   1.000
_cell.angle_alpha   90.00
_cell.angle_beta   90.00
_cell.angle_gamma   90.00
#
_symmetry.space_group_name_H-M   'P 1'
#
loop_
_entity.id
_entity.type
_entity.pdbx_description
1 polymer ?
#
loop_
_entity_poly.entity_id
_entity_poly.type
_entity_poly.pdbx_seq_one_letter_code
_entity_poly.pdbx_strand_id
1 'polypeptide(L)'
;MTTASIRFLPLGQIHIAFGDAYLTPGSGTHRLVFPVNMAGTWLEVATPMPSTAVLLVGTVWSSRPYFRWLGGLEPQVLTLHGSVVGEELVLTLSDDQLIALEAGRGEDDVALTLKLQATLLNPNPSVHPTNTEEVHYRITRTRWLELLDQVGAEVGILLRVPSPLTDASEQPPGAAAGDAASLAQATARLRQARAELRDHQWEHCVATCRRVLENLARLVELPSAADVFKVKAQDRTQDQRWAAIYYDVKGLASAAHHDDSTTDGFGWDAGDANAVLAATAGLLARYTAA
;
A
#
# COMPACT_ATOMS: atom_id res chain seq x y z
N MET A 1 0.67 14.00 21.10
CA MET A 1 -0.74 14.27 20.72
C MET A 1 -0.72 15.36 19.66
N THR A 2 -1.33 15.12 18.51
CA THR A 2 -1.36 16.07 17.38
C THR A 2 -2.60 16.94 17.49
N THR A 3 -2.47 18.24 17.25
CA THR A 3 -3.57 19.21 17.36
C THR A 3 -3.61 20.17 16.18
N ALA A 4 -4.81 20.63 15.81
CA ALA A 4 -5.05 21.69 14.83
C ALA A 4 -5.82 22.84 15.49
N SER A 5 -5.70 24.05 14.96
CA SER A 5 -6.54 25.17 15.38
C SER A 5 -6.93 26.06 14.21
N ILE A 6 -8.17 25.90 13.71
CA ILE A 6 -8.69 26.70 12.60
C ILE A 6 -9.31 27.98 13.16
N ARG A 7 -8.70 29.14 12.86
CA ARG A 7 -9.07 30.43 13.46
C ARG A 7 -10.12 31.16 12.64
N PHE A 8 -11.15 31.68 13.30
CA PHE A 8 -12.19 32.54 12.76
C PHE A 8 -12.18 33.86 13.52
N LEU A 9 -11.41 34.85 13.09
CA LEU A 9 -11.34 36.13 13.80
C LEU A 9 -12.53 37.04 13.43
N PRO A 10 -13.06 37.83 14.38
CA PRO A 10 -12.69 37.90 15.81
C PRO A 10 -13.37 36.85 16.71
N LEU A 11 -14.13 35.92 16.15
CA LEU A 11 -14.98 34.97 16.86
C LEU A 11 -14.21 34.03 17.82
N GLY A 12 -13.22 33.29 17.32
CA GLY A 12 -12.47 32.30 18.09
C GLY A 12 -11.77 31.28 17.19
N GLN A 13 -11.60 30.04 17.65
CA GLN A 13 -11.01 28.96 16.87
C GLN A 13 -11.70 27.61 17.10
N ILE A 14 -11.65 26.75 16.09
CA ILE A 14 -12.02 25.34 16.21
C ILE A 14 -10.76 24.62 16.66
N HIS A 15 -10.77 24.08 17.88
CA HIS A 15 -9.70 23.22 18.35
C HIS A 15 -9.98 21.78 17.95
N ILE A 16 -8.99 21.10 17.37
CA ILE A 16 -9.10 19.70 16.93
C ILE A 16 -7.92 18.95 17.55
N ALA A 17 -8.19 17.92 18.36
CA ALA A 17 -7.18 17.09 18.97
C ALA A 17 -7.29 15.67 18.44
N PHE A 18 -6.24 15.17 17.80
CA PHE A 18 -6.23 13.85 17.16
C PHE A 18 -5.84 12.76 18.13
N GLY A 19 -6.58 11.65 18.08
CA GLY A 19 -6.24 10.38 18.70
C GLY A 19 -5.38 9.49 17.80
N ASP A 20 -5.24 8.23 18.21
CA ASP A 20 -4.50 7.22 17.46
C ASP A 20 -5.34 6.70 16.30
N ALA A 21 -4.78 6.74 15.09
CA ALA A 21 -5.46 6.27 13.89
C ALA A 21 -5.66 4.75 13.93
N TYR A 22 -6.68 4.30 13.21
CA TYR A 22 -6.92 2.88 12.94
C TYR A 22 -7.37 2.64 11.50
N LEU A 23 -7.20 1.40 11.04
CA LEU A 23 -7.65 0.94 9.73
C LEU A 23 -8.92 0.10 9.89
N THR A 24 -9.93 0.38 9.10
CA THR A 24 -11.05 -0.54 8.88
C THR A 24 -10.89 -1.17 7.51
N PRO A 25 -10.71 -2.50 7.43
CA PRO A 25 -10.56 -3.18 6.16
C PRO A 25 -11.85 -3.16 5.33
N GLY A 26 -11.69 -3.21 4.01
CA GLY A 26 -12.78 -3.37 3.06
C GLY A 26 -12.27 -4.11 1.82
N SER A 27 -13.14 -4.35 0.84
CA SER A 27 -12.82 -5.15 -0.35
C SER A 27 -12.03 -4.34 -1.38
N GLY A 28 -10.70 -4.24 -1.19
CA GLY A 28 -9.76 -3.50 -2.05
C GLY A 28 -9.72 -1.99 -1.79
N THR A 29 -10.52 -1.51 -0.83
CA THR A 29 -10.47 -0.14 -0.32
C THR A 29 -10.72 -0.16 1.19
N HIS A 30 -9.88 0.54 1.94
CA HIS A 30 -9.84 0.56 3.40
C HIS A 30 -10.12 1.96 3.90
N ARG A 31 -10.56 2.07 5.15
CA ARG A 31 -10.78 3.37 5.81
C ARG A 31 -9.66 3.59 6.82
N LEU A 32 -8.80 4.57 6.57
CA LEU A 32 -7.91 5.12 7.59
C LEU A 32 -8.68 6.18 8.35
N VAL A 33 -9.01 5.87 9.61
CA VAL A 33 -9.81 6.71 10.47
C VAL A 33 -8.90 7.45 11.44
N PHE A 34 -9.10 8.76 11.53
CA PHE A 34 -8.48 9.64 12.50
C PHE A 34 -9.54 10.05 13.54
N PRO A 35 -9.54 9.44 14.74
CA PRO A 35 -10.37 9.90 15.83
C PRO A 35 -9.97 11.34 16.18
N VAL A 36 -10.94 12.23 16.31
CA VAL A 36 -10.71 13.62 16.69
C VAL A 36 -11.65 14.06 17.79
N ASN A 37 -11.13 14.92 18.66
CA ASN A 37 -11.87 15.61 19.68
C ASN A 37 -11.95 17.08 19.29
N MET A 38 -13.16 17.61 19.13
CA MET A 38 -13.39 18.95 18.58
C MET A 38 -14.16 19.85 19.53
N ALA A 39 -13.80 21.13 19.57
CA ALA A 39 -14.53 22.16 20.34
C ALA A 39 -14.39 23.54 19.66
N GLY A 40 -15.44 24.36 19.75
CA GLY A 40 -15.40 25.76 19.34
C GLY A 40 -15.09 26.65 20.54
N THR A 41 -13.95 27.34 20.56
CA THR A 41 -13.51 28.10 21.75
C THR A 41 -14.37 29.33 22.06
N TRP A 42 -15.23 29.74 21.13
CA TRP A 42 -16.14 30.88 21.27
C TRP A 42 -17.53 30.48 21.75
N LEU A 43 -17.79 29.18 21.89
CA LEU A 43 -19.06 28.65 22.36
C LEU A 43 -18.95 28.46 23.87
N GLU A 44 -19.87 29.05 24.62
CA GLU A 44 -19.91 28.88 26.07
C GLU A 44 -20.40 27.49 26.46
N VAL A 45 -19.83 26.94 27.53
CA VAL A 45 -20.35 25.72 28.16
C VAL A 45 -21.52 26.11 29.07
N ALA A 46 -22.69 26.32 28.47
CA ALA A 46 -23.91 26.76 29.14
C ALA A 46 -25.09 25.81 28.85
N THR A 47 -26.25 26.03 29.49
CA THR A 47 -27.49 25.29 29.22
C THR A 47 -28.61 26.27 28.84
N PRO A 48 -29.25 26.14 27.65
CA PRO A 48 -28.95 25.17 26.59
C PRO A 48 -27.57 25.39 25.97
N MET A 49 -26.90 24.31 25.55
CA MET A 49 -25.56 24.41 24.95
C MET A 49 -25.64 25.11 23.60
N PRO A 50 -25.05 26.31 23.43
CA PRO A 50 -24.96 26.94 22.13
C PRO A 50 -24.15 26.03 21.19
N SER A 51 -24.59 25.94 19.94
CA SER A 51 -23.92 25.14 18.92
C SER A 51 -23.76 25.88 17.60
N THR A 52 -22.83 25.41 16.79
CA THR A 52 -22.61 25.94 15.44
C THR A 52 -22.29 24.79 14.51
N ALA A 53 -22.98 24.77 13.37
CA ALA A 53 -22.73 23.81 12.31
C ALA A 53 -21.55 24.28 11.44
N VAL A 54 -20.62 23.36 11.19
CA VAL A 54 -19.41 23.60 10.39
C VAL A 54 -19.28 22.48 9.36
N LEU A 55 -19.04 22.84 8.11
CA LEU A 55 -18.57 21.90 7.10
C LEU A 55 -17.05 21.76 7.22
N LEU A 56 -16.58 20.56 7.54
CA LEU A 56 -15.16 20.23 7.53
C LEU A 56 -14.84 19.40 6.30
N VAL A 57 -13.85 19.85 5.53
CA VAL A 57 -13.24 19.10 4.44
C VAL A 57 -11.74 19.08 4.62
N GLY A 58 -11.07 18.12 4.01
CA GLY A 58 -9.61 18.13 4.01
C GLY A 58 -9.00 17.29 2.90
N THR A 59 -7.69 17.47 2.72
CA THR A 59 -6.88 16.65 1.83
C THR A 59 -5.69 16.09 2.59
N VAL A 60 -5.30 14.87 2.25
CA VAL A 60 -4.21 14.16 2.92
C VAL A 60 -3.10 13.87 1.92
N TRP A 61 -1.87 14.10 2.36
CA TRP A 61 -0.66 13.89 1.59
C TRP A 61 0.32 13.04 2.40
N SER A 62 1.04 12.12 1.76
CA SER A 62 2.20 11.48 2.39
C SER A 62 3.39 12.43 2.31
N SER A 63 4.22 12.47 3.36
CA SER A 63 5.42 13.30 3.36
C SER A 63 6.64 12.59 2.74
N ARG A 64 6.59 11.27 2.57
CA ARG A 64 7.70 10.44 2.09
C ARG A 64 7.23 9.40 1.04
N PRO A 65 8.12 8.98 0.11
CA PRO A 65 9.48 9.49 -0.12
C PRO A 65 9.47 10.89 -0.78
N TYR A 66 8.33 11.28 -1.35
CA TYR A 66 8.02 12.61 -1.86
C TYR A 66 6.62 13.01 -1.38
N PHE A 67 6.30 14.31 -1.47
CA PHE A 67 4.96 14.81 -1.16
C PHE A 67 3.95 14.28 -2.18
N ARG A 68 3.18 13.24 -1.81
CA ARG A 68 2.21 12.58 -2.71
C ARG A 68 0.80 12.73 -2.17
N TRP A 69 -0.13 13.10 -3.05
CA TRP A 69 -1.54 13.19 -2.71
C TRP A 69 -2.12 11.79 -2.49
N LEU A 70 -2.80 11.60 -1.36
CA LEU A 70 -3.47 10.34 -1.01
C LEU A 70 -4.97 10.41 -1.28
N GLY A 71 -5.59 11.55 -1.00
CA GLY A 71 -7.03 11.69 -1.20
C GLY A 71 -7.63 12.88 -0.45
N GLY A 72 -8.95 12.99 -0.54
CA GLY A 72 -9.75 13.85 0.32
C GLY A 72 -10.21 13.09 1.57
N LEU A 73 -10.35 13.81 2.68
CA LEU A 73 -11.17 13.33 3.80
C LEU A 73 -12.65 13.38 3.38
N GLU A 74 -13.44 12.42 3.85
CA GLU A 74 -14.89 12.44 3.68
C GLU A 74 -15.46 13.78 4.21
N PRO A 75 -16.17 14.59 3.39
CA PRO A 75 -16.78 15.83 3.84
C PRO A 75 -17.82 15.58 4.93
N GLN A 76 -17.75 16.33 6.03
CA GLN A 76 -18.65 16.16 7.16
C GLN A 76 -19.22 17.49 7.63
N VAL A 77 -20.53 17.49 7.93
CA VAL A 77 -21.17 18.58 8.65
C VAL A 77 -21.17 18.24 10.14
N LEU A 78 -20.39 18.99 10.90
CA LEU A 78 -20.17 18.77 12.32
C LEU A 78 -20.91 19.82 13.14
N THR A 79 -21.46 19.41 14.28
CA THR A 79 -22.07 20.33 15.25
C THR A 79 -21.08 20.60 16.36
N LEU A 80 -20.50 21.79 16.37
CA LEU A 80 -19.57 22.22 17.40
C LEU A 80 -20.32 22.71 18.64
N HIS A 81 -19.74 22.42 19.79
CA HIS A 81 -20.15 22.92 21.10
C HIS A 81 -18.94 23.56 21.81
N GLY A 82 -19.20 24.22 22.95
CA GLY A 82 -18.14 24.67 23.85
C GLY A 82 -17.41 23.53 24.55
N SER A 83 -18.08 22.38 24.69
CA SER A 83 -17.48 21.13 25.18
C SER A 83 -16.89 20.30 24.05
N VAL A 84 -15.93 19.44 24.39
CA VAL A 84 -15.31 18.50 23.46
C VAL A 84 -16.32 17.46 22.98
N VAL A 85 -16.38 17.25 21.67
CA VAL A 85 -17.15 16.19 21.00
C VAL A 85 -16.19 15.29 20.23
N GLY A 86 -16.38 13.97 20.35
CA GLY A 86 -15.63 12.97 19.59
C GLY A 86 -16.24 12.77 18.20
N GLU A 87 -15.40 12.85 17.17
CA GLU A 87 -15.77 12.67 15.75
C GLU A 87 -14.68 11.83 15.05
N GLU A 88 -14.96 11.40 13.83
CA GLU A 88 -14.03 10.58 13.03
C GLU A 88 -13.80 11.22 11.67
N LEU A 89 -12.54 11.59 11.37
CA LEU A 89 -12.16 11.98 10.02
C LEU A 89 -11.70 10.74 9.25
N VAL A 90 -12.22 10.54 8.05
CA VAL A 90 -12.03 9.29 7.31
C VAL A 90 -11.32 9.56 6.00
N LEU A 91 -10.22 8.86 5.76
CA LEU A 91 -9.54 8.79 4.48
C LEU A 91 -9.72 7.38 3.90
N THR A 92 -10.25 7.32 2.68
CA THR A 92 -10.33 6.07 1.93
C THR A 92 -8.99 5.79 1.24
N LEU A 93 -8.44 4.60 1.44
CA LEU A 93 -7.16 4.15 0.89
C LEU A 93 -7.34 2.86 0.09
N SER A 94 -6.83 2.78 -1.13
CA SER A 94 -6.74 1.50 -1.85
C SER A 94 -5.58 0.63 -1.34
N ASP A 95 -5.58 -0.65 -1.71
CA ASP A 95 -4.44 -1.55 -1.50
C ASP A 95 -3.12 -0.93 -2.00
N ASP A 96 -3.13 -0.39 -3.22
CA ASP A 96 -1.95 0.23 -3.83
C ASP A 96 -1.46 1.44 -3.03
N GLN A 97 -2.36 2.21 -2.41
CA GLN A 97 -2.00 3.34 -1.57
C GLN A 97 -1.44 2.91 -0.22
N LEU A 98 -1.99 1.86 0.42
CA LEU A 98 -1.42 1.27 1.63
C LEU A 98 -0.01 0.73 1.37
N ILE A 99 0.16 0.01 0.25
CA ILE A 99 1.46 -0.50 -0.19
C ILE A 99 2.44 0.64 -0.46
N ALA A 100 2.00 1.72 -1.11
CA ALA A 100 2.83 2.89 -1.38
C ALA A 100 3.25 3.60 -0.10
N LEU A 101 2.37 3.68 0.91
CA LEU A 101 2.69 4.22 2.24
C LEU A 101 3.73 3.36 2.97
N GLU A 102 3.58 2.03 2.94
CA GLU A 102 4.55 1.10 3.54
C GLU A 102 5.92 1.20 2.86
N ALA A 103 5.95 1.15 1.52
CA ALA A 103 7.20 1.32 0.78
C ALA A 103 7.82 2.71 1.01
N GLY A 104 7.00 3.75 1.12
CA GLY A 104 7.44 5.12 1.29
C GLY A 104 7.97 5.46 2.68
N ARG A 105 7.49 4.79 3.73
CA ARG A 105 8.05 4.96 5.09
C ARG A 105 9.39 4.24 5.24
N GLY A 106 9.59 3.12 4.54
CA GLY A 106 10.77 2.26 4.72
C GLY A 106 10.90 1.79 6.18
N GLU A 107 11.98 2.18 6.85
CA GLU A 107 12.21 1.82 8.26
C GLU A 107 11.62 2.81 9.27
N ASP A 108 11.09 3.94 8.81
CA ASP A 108 10.58 5.04 9.62
C ASP A 108 9.05 4.97 9.86
N ASP A 109 8.51 6.00 10.50
CA ASP A 109 7.09 6.23 10.72
C ASP A 109 6.35 6.68 9.44
N VAL A 110 5.04 6.46 9.39
CA VAL A 110 4.20 7.06 8.35
C VAL A 110 3.92 8.52 8.72
N ALA A 111 4.45 9.45 7.91
CA ALA A 111 4.23 10.88 8.06
C ALA A 111 3.19 11.37 7.04
N LEU A 112 2.14 12.00 7.54
CA LEU A 112 1.03 12.54 6.78
C LEU A 112 0.90 14.05 7.02
N THR A 113 0.55 14.79 5.97
CA THR A 113 0.15 16.19 6.05
C THR A 113 -1.33 16.29 5.72
N LEU A 114 -2.12 16.78 6.67
CA LEU A 114 -3.54 17.02 6.53
C LEU A 114 -3.75 18.53 6.33
N LYS A 115 -4.34 18.91 5.20
CA LYS A 115 -4.81 20.29 4.97
C LYS A 115 -6.30 20.31 5.23
N LEU A 116 -6.70 20.91 6.34
CA LEU A 116 -8.09 21.02 6.76
C LEU A 116 -8.65 22.37 6.34
N GLN A 117 -9.92 22.38 5.98
CA GLN A 117 -10.70 23.59 5.73
C GLN A 117 -12.03 23.45 6.47
N ALA A 118 -12.34 24.44 7.29
CA ALA A 118 -13.63 24.54 7.95
C ALA A 118 -14.41 25.72 7.35
N THR A 119 -15.70 25.50 7.10
CA THR A 119 -16.64 26.53 6.68
C THR A 119 -17.80 26.61 7.67
N LEU A 120 -17.97 27.75 8.35
CA LEU A 120 -19.12 28.03 9.20
C LEU A 120 -20.37 28.12 8.32
N LEU A 121 -21.40 27.30 8.62
CA LEU A 121 -22.62 27.27 7.81
C LEU A 121 -23.58 28.42 8.14
N ASN A 122 -23.50 28.95 9.35
CA ASN A 122 -24.24 30.13 9.80
C ASN A 122 -23.27 31.16 10.39
N PRO A 123 -22.45 31.81 9.55
CA PRO A 123 -21.41 32.72 10.02
C PRO A 123 -22.01 34.01 10.60
N ASN A 124 -21.35 34.57 11.61
CA ASN A 124 -21.61 35.95 12.03
C ASN A 124 -21.25 36.89 10.85
N PRO A 125 -22.06 37.94 10.56
CA PRO A 125 -21.79 38.89 9.46
C PRO A 125 -20.39 39.51 9.45
N SER A 126 -19.72 39.56 10.61
CA SER A 126 -18.37 40.13 10.77
C SER A 126 -17.22 39.13 10.59
N VAL A 127 -17.50 37.86 10.28
CA VAL A 127 -16.52 36.77 10.24
C VAL A 127 -16.45 36.19 8.82
N HIS A 128 -15.23 36.07 8.28
CA HIS A 128 -15.05 35.33 7.03
C HIS A 128 -15.38 33.84 7.26
N PRO A 129 -16.32 33.25 6.50
CA PRO A 129 -16.93 31.98 6.86
C PRO A 129 -16.02 30.77 6.68
N THR A 130 -14.88 30.89 5.99
CA THR A 130 -13.99 29.76 5.68
C THR A 130 -12.57 30.03 6.13
N ASN A 131 -11.94 29.07 6.80
CA ASN A 131 -10.51 29.13 7.13
C ASN A 131 -9.86 27.75 7.01
N THR A 132 -8.54 27.73 6.88
CA THR A 132 -7.76 26.52 6.67
C THR A 132 -6.68 26.36 7.75
N GLU A 133 -6.21 25.14 7.93
CA GLU A 133 -5.08 24.80 8.80
C GLU A 133 -4.33 23.60 8.22
N GLU A 134 -3.00 23.58 8.34
CA GLU A 134 -2.17 22.44 7.99
C GLU A 134 -1.67 21.72 9.24
N VAL A 135 -1.80 20.39 9.26
CA VAL A 135 -1.45 19.53 10.38
C VAL A 135 -0.52 18.42 9.93
N HIS A 136 0.58 18.22 10.65
CA HIS A 136 1.44 17.06 10.46
C HIS A 136 1.03 15.95 11.44
N TYR A 137 0.55 14.84 10.89
CA TYR A 137 0.13 13.66 11.63
C TYR A 137 1.11 12.51 11.41
N ARG A 138 1.45 11.79 12.48
CA ARG A 138 2.44 10.71 12.44
C ARG A 138 1.86 9.44 13.02
N ILE A 139 1.89 8.37 12.25
CA ILE A 139 1.59 7.01 12.72
C ILE A 139 2.94 6.34 12.97
N THR A 140 3.18 5.93 14.21
CA THR A 140 4.46 5.28 14.58
C THR A 140 4.61 3.96 13.83
N ARG A 141 5.86 3.55 13.55
CA ARG A 141 6.15 2.28 12.87
C ARG A 141 5.46 1.10 13.54
N THR A 142 5.56 0.98 14.86
CA THR A 142 4.90 -0.11 15.60
C THR A 142 3.41 -0.10 15.37
N ARG A 143 2.76 1.06 15.52
CA ARG A 143 1.32 1.20 15.30
C ARG A 143 0.96 0.86 13.86
N TRP A 144 1.69 1.37 12.89
CA TRP A 144 1.44 1.10 11.48
C TRP A 144 1.52 -0.39 11.14
N LEU A 145 2.50 -1.12 11.68
CA LEU A 145 2.60 -2.57 11.50
C LEU A 145 1.41 -3.31 12.12
N GLU A 146 0.94 -2.90 13.30
CA GLU A 146 -0.29 -3.47 13.89
C GLU A 146 -1.51 -3.24 12.98
N LEU A 147 -1.63 -2.05 12.39
CA LEU A 147 -2.72 -1.72 11.47
C LEU A 147 -2.63 -2.55 10.18
N LEU A 148 -1.44 -2.76 9.64
CA LEU A 148 -1.24 -3.63 8.48
C LEU A 148 -1.53 -5.10 8.78
N ASP A 149 -1.17 -5.59 9.97
CA ASP A 149 -1.46 -6.97 10.37
C ASP A 149 -2.97 -7.22 10.49
N GLN A 150 -3.71 -6.25 11.06
CA GLN A 150 -5.18 -6.28 11.12
C GLN A 150 -5.82 -6.33 9.74
N VAL A 151 -5.29 -5.56 8.77
CA VAL A 151 -5.78 -5.60 7.38
C VAL A 151 -5.35 -6.90 6.68
N GLY A 152 -4.09 -7.33 6.86
CA GLY A 152 -3.52 -8.52 6.20
C GLY A 152 -4.17 -9.84 6.64
N ALA A 153 -4.59 -9.94 7.90
CA ALA A 153 -5.37 -11.07 8.40
C ALA A 153 -6.73 -11.22 7.70
N GLU A 154 -7.29 -10.13 7.18
CA GLU A 154 -8.59 -10.11 6.50
C GLU A 154 -8.48 -10.07 4.97
N VAL A 155 -7.35 -9.61 4.40
CA VAL A 155 -7.18 -9.34 2.96
C VAL A 155 -6.28 -10.36 2.25
N GLY A 156 -5.59 -11.24 2.97
CA GLY A 156 -4.63 -12.17 2.38
C GLY A 156 -3.32 -11.48 1.98
N ILE A 157 -2.30 -12.27 1.65
CA ILE A 157 -0.93 -11.79 1.44
C ILE A 157 -0.87 -10.88 0.19
N LEU A 158 -0.77 -9.56 0.41
CA LEU A 158 -0.50 -8.59 -0.64
C LEU A 158 0.97 -8.68 -1.10
N LEU A 159 1.23 -9.46 -2.14
CA LEU A 159 2.56 -9.50 -2.76
C LEU A 159 2.66 -8.41 -3.84
N ARG A 160 3.33 -7.28 -3.54
CA ARG A 160 3.71 -6.31 -4.57
C ARG A 160 4.79 -6.92 -5.43
N VAL A 161 4.50 -7.07 -6.72
CA VAL A 161 5.53 -7.29 -7.71
C VAL A 161 5.81 -5.97 -8.38
N PRO A 162 6.91 -5.27 -8.01
CA PRO A 162 7.26 -4.04 -8.67
C PRO A 162 7.31 -4.28 -10.17
N SER A 163 6.52 -3.50 -10.90
CA SER A 163 6.54 -3.47 -12.34
C SER A 163 7.63 -2.49 -12.76
N PRO A 164 8.78 -2.95 -13.27
CA PRO A 164 9.89 -2.10 -13.69
C PRO A 164 9.55 -1.12 -14.82
N LEU A 165 8.32 -1.11 -15.35
CA LEU A 165 7.90 -0.20 -16.40
C LEU A 165 7.08 1.01 -15.92
N THR A 166 6.63 1.02 -14.66
CA THR A 166 5.87 2.16 -14.10
C THR A 166 6.66 2.97 -13.08
N ASP A 167 7.70 2.41 -12.48
CA ASP A 167 8.59 3.12 -11.54
C ASP A 167 9.94 3.54 -12.16
N ALA A 168 10.28 3.07 -13.37
CA ALA A 168 11.51 3.46 -14.07
C ALA A 168 11.28 4.68 -14.99
N SER A 169 11.18 5.87 -14.41
CA SER A 169 11.51 7.11 -15.14
C SER A 169 13.03 7.33 -15.22
N GLU A 170 13.84 6.42 -14.68
CA GLU A 170 15.29 6.44 -14.81
C GLU A 170 15.78 5.09 -15.31
N GLN A 171 16.08 5.04 -16.62
CA GLN A 171 16.89 3.99 -17.20
C GLN A 171 18.24 3.96 -16.47
N PRO A 172 18.67 2.84 -15.87
CA PRO A 172 20.04 2.73 -15.42
C PRO A 172 20.96 2.86 -16.63
N PRO A 173 21.99 3.73 -16.59
CA PRO A 173 22.96 3.85 -17.67
C PRO A 173 23.74 2.54 -17.78
N GLY A 174 23.42 1.72 -18.78
CA GLY A 174 24.14 0.47 -19.07
C GLY A 174 23.28 -0.75 -19.43
N ALA A 175 21.95 -0.71 -19.25
CA ALA A 175 21.09 -1.82 -19.68
C ALA A 175 21.06 -1.90 -21.21
N ALA A 176 21.48 -3.03 -21.78
CA ALA A 176 21.34 -3.26 -23.21
C ALA A 176 19.85 -3.23 -23.57
N ALA A 177 19.50 -2.77 -24.77
CA ALA A 177 18.10 -2.70 -25.23
C ALA A 177 17.35 -4.06 -25.11
N GLY A 178 18.08 -5.18 -25.15
CA GLY A 178 17.55 -6.53 -24.95
C GLY A 178 17.12 -6.84 -23.50
N ASP A 179 17.77 -6.25 -22.50
CA ASP A 179 17.47 -6.48 -21.08
C ASP A 179 16.21 -5.71 -20.68
N ALA A 180 16.10 -4.46 -21.12
CA ALA A 180 14.88 -3.67 -20.91
C ALA A 180 13.65 -4.34 -21.55
N ALA A 181 13.80 -4.92 -22.74
CA ALA A 181 12.73 -5.67 -23.42
C ALA A 181 12.37 -6.98 -22.70
N SER A 182 13.36 -7.72 -22.20
CA SER A 182 13.14 -8.97 -21.47
C SER A 182 12.45 -8.73 -20.11
N LEU A 183 12.81 -7.63 -19.44
CA LEU A 183 12.20 -7.18 -18.19
C LEU A 183 10.76 -6.70 -18.40
N ALA A 184 10.52 -5.93 -19.46
CA ALA A 184 9.17 -5.53 -19.89
C ALA A 184 8.27 -6.74 -20.13
N GLN A 185 8.79 -7.74 -20.85
CA GLN A 185 8.06 -8.95 -21.18
C GLN A 185 7.81 -9.83 -19.96
N ALA A 186 8.79 -9.99 -19.06
CA ALA A 186 8.62 -10.69 -17.78
C ALA A 186 7.48 -10.08 -16.97
N THR A 187 7.46 -8.75 -16.91
CA THR A 187 6.45 -7.99 -16.18
C THR A 187 5.06 -8.11 -16.79
N ALA A 188 4.95 -8.01 -18.13
CA ALA A 188 3.69 -8.20 -18.82
C ALA A 188 3.11 -9.61 -18.61
N ARG A 189 3.95 -10.64 -18.68
CA ARG A 189 3.56 -12.03 -18.40
C ARG A 189 3.15 -12.23 -16.95
N LEU A 190 3.79 -11.56 -16.00
CA LEU A 190 3.38 -11.65 -14.61
C LEU A 190 2.00 -11.03 -14.35
N ARG A 191 1.69 -9.91 -15.02
CA ARG A 191 0.32 -9.35 -14.98
C ARG A 191 -0.70 -10.30 -15.61
N GLN A 192 -0.32 -11.00 -16.69
CA GLN A 192 -1.15 -12.04 -17.28
C GLN A 192 -1.39 -13.21 -16.31
N ALA A 193 -0.36 -13.73 -15.65
CA ALA A 193 -0.51 -14.81 -14.67
C ALA A 193 -1.46 -14.40 -13.52
N ARG A 194 -1.39 -13.15 -13.04
CA ARG A 194 -2.33 -12.62 -12.05
C ARG A 194 -3.77 -12.58 -12.57
N ALA A 195 -3.99 -12.27 -13.84
CA ALA A 195 -5.31 -12.31 -14.45
C ALA A 195 -5.83 -13.76 -14.57
N GLU A 196 -4.97 -14.70 -14.99
CA GLU A 196 -5.30 -16.13 -15.06
C GLU A 196 -5.66 -16.70 -13.68
N LEU A 197 -4.95 -16.31 -12.62
CA LEU A 197 -5.30 -16.63 -11.24
C LEU A 197 -6.71 -16.11 -10.89
N ARG A 198 -7.00 -14.83 -11.16
CA ARG A 198 -8.33 -14.25 -10.90
C ARG A 198 -9.44 -14.98 -11.68
N ASP A 199 -9.14 -15.44 -12.88
CA ASP A 199 -10.11 -16.07 -13.78
C ASP A 199 -10.17 -17.61 -13.60
N HIS A 200 -9.61 -18.11 -12.49
CA HIS A 200 -9.58 -19.52 -12.07
C HIS A 200 -8.86 -20.46 -13.04
N GLN A 201 -7.95 -19.92 -13.84
CA GLN A 201 -7.12 -20.67 -14.79
C GLN A 201 -5.80 -21.06 -14.11
N TRP A 202 -5.87 -21.91 -13.09
CA TRP A 202 -4.74 -22.24 -12.20
C TRP A 202 -3.52 -22.78 -12.94
N GLU A 203 -3.73 -23.76 -13.80
CA GLU A 203 -2.67 -24.37 -14.61
C GLU A 203 -2.05 -23.36 -15.59
N HIS A 204 -2.88 -22.55 -16.25
CA HIS A 204 -2.39 -21.48 -17.13
C HIS A 204 -1.57 -20.44 -16.35
N CYS A 205 -2.02 -20.04 -15.16
CA CYS A 205 -1.28 -19.14 -14.28
C CYS A 205 0.12 -19.69 -13.98
N VAL A 206 0.23 -20.96 -13.62
CA VAL A 206 1.51 -21.63 -13.34
C VAL A 206 2.38 -21.72 -14.60
N ALA A 207 1.81 -22.08 -15.74
CA ALA A 207 2.48 -22.09 -17.04
C ALA A 207 3.00 -20.69 -17.44
N THR A 208 2.24 -19.64 -17.19
CA THR A 208 2.67 -18.26 -17.44
C THR A 208 3.77 -17.84 -16.48
N CYS A 209 3.72 -18.25 -15.21
CA CYS A 209 4.82 -18.05 -14.24
C CYS A 209 6.12 -18.69 -14.73
N ARG A 210 6.06 -19.90 -15.30
CA ARG A 210 7.23 -20.54 -15.92
C ARG A 210 7.89 -19.66 -16.98
N ARG A 211 7.09 -18.99 -17.82
CA ARG A 211 7.55 -18.08 -18.88
C ARG A 211 8.13 -16.77 -18.32
N VAL A 212 7.70 -16.32 -17.14
CA VAL A 212 8.33 -15.21 -16.41
C VAL A 212 9.74 -15.61 -15.97
N LEU A 213 9.90 -16.80 -15.39
CA LEU A 213 11.19 -17.33 -14.93
C LEU A 213 12.20 -17.53 -16.08
N GLU A 214 11.75 -17.83 -17.31
CA GLU A 214 12.62 -17.89 -18.49
C GLU A 214 13.16 -16.53 -18.89
N ASN A 215 12.30 -15.51 -18.84
CA ASN A 215 12.74 -14.16 -19.11
C ASN A 215 13.70 -13.68 -18.01
N LEU A 216 13.45 -14.04 -16.75
CA LEU A 216 14.34 -13.72 -15.63
C LEU A 216 15.75 -14.29 -15.83
N ALA A 217 15.88 -15.55 -16.26
CA ALA A 217 17.19 -16.15 -16.53
C ALA A 217 17.95 -15.53 -17.71
N ARG A 218 17.31 -14.67 -18.52
CA ARG A 218 17.98 -13.88 -19.56
C ARG A 218 18.50 -12.54 -19.04
N LEU A 219 17.97 -12.09 -17.90
CA LEU A 219 18.27 -10.78 -17.31
C LEU A 219 19.40 -10.85 -16.27
N VAL A 220 19.68 -12.04 -15.74
CA VAL A 220 20.51 -12.23 -14.55
C VAL A 220 21.41 -13.42 -14.76
N GLU A 221 22.69 -13.29 -14.38
CA GLU A 221 23.59 -14.43 -14.29
C GLU A 221 23.24 -15.27 -13.05
N LEU A 222 22.69 -16.45 -13.29
CA LEU A 222 22.40 -17.44 -12.25
C LEU A 222 23.47 -18.54 -12.28
N PRO A 223 23.98 -18.97 -11.12
CA PRO A 223 24.78 -20.20 -11.04
C PRO A 223 24.03 -21.37 -11.66
N SER A 224 24.73 -22.27 -12.35
CA SER A 224 24.06 -23.40 -13.02
C SER A 224 23.39 -24.33 -12.01
N ALA A 225 22.29 -24.98 -12.41
CA ALA A 225 21.60 -25.96 -11.56
C ALA A 225 22.55 -27.05 -11.05
N ALA A 226 23.45 -27.54 -11.92
CA ALA A 226 24.42 -28.55 -11.55
C ALA A 226 25.37 -28.07 -10.43
N ASP A 227 25.85 -26.82 -10.53
CA ASP A 227 26.74 -26.24 -9.52
C ASP A 227 26.03 -26.00 -8.19
N VAL A 228 24.77 -25.57 -8.24
CA VAL A 228 23.95 -25.31 -7.04
C VAL A 228 23.62 -26.61 -6.31
N PHE A 229 23.15 -27.63 -7.03
CA PHE A 229 22.67 -28.87 -6.43
C PHE A 229 23.80 -29.86 -6.07
N LYS A 230 25.01 -29.69 -6.62
CA LYS A 230 26.21 -30.41 -6.17
C LYS A 230 26.66 -29.99 -4.76
N VAL A 231 26.39 -28.75 -4.37
CA VAL A 231 26.69 -28.25 -3.02
C VAL A 231 25.56 -28.65 -2.07
N LYS A 232 25.91 -29.21 -0.90
CA LYS A 232 24.95 -29.56 0.14
C LYS A 232 24.18 -28.32 0.57
N ALA A 233 22.88 -28.44 0.83
CA ALA A 233 21.99 -27.30 1.12
C ALA A 233 22.52 -26.38 2.24
N GLN A 234 23.14 -26.94 3.27
CA GLN A 234 23.73 -26.20 4.39
C GLN A 234 25.00 -25.41 4.02
N ASP A 235 25.74 -25.86 3.01
CA ASP A 235 27.02 -25.28 2.58
C ASP A 235 26.85 -24.29 1.41
N ARG A 236 25.60 -24.08 0.94
CA ARG A 236 25.29 -23.14 -0.13
C ARG A 236 25.48 -21.69 0.34
N THR A 237 26.13 -20.90 -0.51
CA THR A 237 26.15 -19.43 -0.40
C THR A 237 24.75 -18.85 -0.55
N GLN A 238 24.57 -17.58 -0.18
CA GLN A 238 23.28 -16.89 -0.33
C GLN A 238 22.79 -16.91 -1.79
N ASP A 239 23.66 -16.65 -2.75
CA ASP A 239 23.27 -16.65 -4.18
C ASP A 239 22.92 -18.05 -4.68
N GLN A 240 23.64 -19.08 -4.23
CA GLN A 240 23.28 -20.48 -4.54
C GLN A 240 21.94 -20.88 -3.91
N ARG A 241 21.57 -20.34 -2.75
CA ARG A 241 20.25 -20.61 -2.12
C ARG A 241 19.13 -19.95 -2.92
N TRP A 242 19.29 -18.71 -3.34
CA TRP A 242 18.31 -18.05 -4.21
C TRP A 242 18.21 -18.70 -5.59
N ALA A 243 19.33 -19.16 -6.16
CA ALA A 243 19.33 -19.93 -7.39
C ALA A 243 18.63 -21.30 -7.22
N ALA A 244 18.80 -21.97 -6.07
CA ALA A 244 18.06 -23.19 -5.76
C ALA A 244 16.55 -22.96 -5.76
N ILE A 245 16.08 -21.91 -5.07
CA ILE A 245 14.65 -21.53 -5.07
C ILE A 245 14.17 -21.26 -6.50
N TYR A 246 14.95 -20.54 -7.30
CA TYR A 246 14.62 -20.31 -8.71
C TYR A 246 14.44 -21.63 -9.48
N TYR A 247 15.36 -22.58 -9.35
CA TYR A 247 15.28 -23.85 -10.07
C TYR A 247 14.15 -24.74 -9.55
N ASP A 248 13.87 -24.74 -8.25
CA ASP A 248 12.78 -25.51 -7.66
C ASP A 248 11.42 -24.98 -8.13
N VAL A 249 11.22 -23.65 -8.09
CA VAL A 249 9.98 -23.01 -8.60
C VAL A 249 9.85 -23.20 -10.12
N LYS A 250 10.96 -23.10 -10.87
CA LYS A 250 10.97 -23.36 -12.32
C LYS A 250 10.63 -24.82 -12.62
N GLY A 251 11.16 -25.76 -11.85
CA GLY A 251 10.88 -27.18 -11.98
C GLY A 251 9.40 -27.47 -11.75
N LEU A 252 8.86 -26.97 -10.63
CA LEU A 252 7.44 -27.07 -10.30
C LEU A 252 6.55 -26.50 -11.42
N ALA A 253 6.85 -25.28 -11.88
CA ALA A 253 6.08 -24.64 -12.94
C ALA A 253 6.26 -25.28 -14.33
N SER A 254 7.29 -26.12 -14.53
CA SER A 254 7.47 -26.85 -15.80
C SER A 254 6.45 -27.97 -15.95
N ALA A 255 5.97 -28.54 -14.84
CA ALA A 255 4.97 -29.60 -14.86
C ALA A 255 3.62 -29.15 -15.46
N ALA A 256 3.29 -27.85 -15.40
CA ALA A 256 2.09 -27.29 -16.05
C ALA A 256 2.15 -27.25 -17.59
N HIS A 257 3.25 -27.72 -18.21
CA HIS A 257 3.42 -27.76 -19.66
C HIS A 257 3.85 -29.14 -20.18
N HIS A 258 4.09 -30.10 -19.30
CA HIS A 258 4.56 -31.43 -19.67
C HIS A 258 3.54 -32.46 -19.22
N ASP A 259 3.07 -33.28 -20.16
CA ASP A 259 2.33 -34.52 -19.89
C ASP A 259 3.29 -35.69 -20.11
N ASP A 260 4.40 -35.70 -19.38
CA ASP A 260 5.30 -36.85 -19.38
C ASP A 260 4.90 -37.84 -18.26
N SER A 261 5.50 -39.02 -18.24
CA SER A 261 5.16 -40.08 -17.28
C SER A 261 5.35 -39.69 -15.81
N THR A 262 6.00 -38.56 -15.52
CA THR A 262 6.29 -38.03 -14.18
C THR A 262 5.30 -36.94 -13.78
N THR A 263 4.82 -36.15 -14.74
CA THR A 263 3.95 -35.00 -14.53
C THR A 263 2.48 -35.27 -14.89
N ASP A 264 2.21 -36.39 -15.55
CA ASP A 264 0.87 -36.92 -15.79
C ASP A 264 0.13 -37.13 -14.46
N GLY A 265 -0.92 -36.33 -14.23
CA GLY A 265 -1.70 -36.31 -13.00
C GLY A 265 -1.41 -35.18 -12.03
N PHE A 266 -0.52 -34.23 -12.37
CA PHE A 266 -0.37 -33.00 -11.59
C PHE A 266 -1.65 -32.17 -11.72
N GLY A 267 -2.32 -31.93 -10.59
CA GLY A 267 -3.44 -31.00 -10.49
C GLY A 267 -2.97 -29.69 -9.88
N TRP A 268 -3.55 -28.58 -10.33
CA TRP A 268 -3.27 -27.26 -9.78
C TRP A 268 -4.54 -26.70 -9.15
N ASP A 269 -4.47 -26.36 -7.86
CA ASP A 269 -5.52 -25.62 -7.19
C ASP A 269 -5.18 -24.13 -7.02
N ALA A 270 -6.10 -23.39 -6.41
CA ALA A 270 -5.92 -21.96 -6.18
C ALA A 270 -4.75 -21.66 -5.22
N GLY A 271 -4.50 -22.52 -4.25
CA GLY A 271 -3.39 -22.40 -3.31
C GLY A 271 -2.04 -22.61 -4.00
N ASP A 272 -1.94 -23.64 -4.83
CA ASP A 272 -0.73 -23.92 -5.61
C ASP A 272 -0.40 -22.79 -6.58
N ALA A 273 -1.40 -22.34 -7.36
CA ALA A 273 -1.22 -21.26 -8.32
C ALA A 273 -0.81 -19.95 -7.63
N ASN A 274 -1.41 -19.64 -6.47
CA ASN A 274 -1.04 -18.46 -5.68
C ASN A 274 0.39 -18.56 -5.12
N ALA A 275 0.79 -19.73 -4.62
CA ALA A 275 2.14 -19.95 -4.10
C ALA A 275 3.21 -19.81 -5.20
N VAL A 276 2.98 -20.41 -6.38
CA VAL A 276 3.91 -20.30 -7.52
C VAL A 276 3.97 -18.87 -8.05
N LEU A 277 2.82 -18.19 -8.17
CA LEU A 277 2.79 -16.78 -8.57
C LEU A 277 3.58 -15.91 -7.60
N ALA A 278 3.36 -16.12 -6.29
CA ALA A 278 4.02 -15.33 -5.26
C ALA A 278 5.54 -15.55 -5.25
N ALA A 279 5.99 -16.81 -5.36
CA ALA A 279 7.40 -17.14 -5.43
C ALA A 279 8.06 -16.56 -6.69
N THR A 280 7.40 -16.69 -7.84
CA THR A 280 7.89 -16.16 -9.13
C THR A 280 8.05 -14.64 -9.08
N ALA A 281 7.07 -13.97 -8.50
CA ALA A 281 7.08 -12.54 -8.30
C ALA A 281 8.18 -12.06 -7.34
N GLY A 282 8.34 -12.74 -6.21
CA GLY A 282 9.42 -12.46 -5.25
C GLY A 282 10.81 -12.63 -5.87
N LEU A 283 11.00 -13.67 -6.68
CA LEU A 283 12.24 -13.88 -7.43
C LEU A 283 12.48 -12.76 -8.45
N LEU A 284 11.47 -12.38 -9.24
CA LEU A 284 11.60 -11.27 -10.18
C LEU A 284 12.00 -9.98 -9.45
N ALA A 285 11.33 -9.64 -8.35
CA ALA A 285 11.65 -8.45 -7.56
C ALA A 285 13.08 -8.50 -7.00
N ARG A 286 13.48 -9.62 -6.38
CA ARG A 286 14.82 -9.80 -5.77
C ARG A 286 15.97 -9.55 -6.74
N TYR A 287 15.83 -10.04 -7.97
CA TYR A 287 16.90 -9.98 -8.96
C TYR A 287 16.85 -8.72 -9.84
N THR A 288 15.80 -7.91 -9.74
CA THR A 288 15.63 -6.67 -10.50
C THR A 288 15.64 -5.42 -9.62
N ALA A 289 15.56 -5.59 -8.30
CA ALA A 289 15.89 -4.56 -7.32
C ALA A 289 17.39 -4.28 -7.39
N ALA A 290 17.74 -3.17 -8.05
CA ALA A 290 19.08 -2.57 -8.04
C ALA A 290 19.33 -1.83 -6.72
#